data_AF-V5H7H0-F1
#
_entry.id   AF-V5H7H0-F1
#
_cell.length_a   1.000
_cell.length_b   1.000
_cell.length_c   1.000
_cell.angle_alpha   90.00
_cell.angle_beta   90.00
_cell.angle_gamma   90.00
#
_symmetry.space_group_name_H-M   'P 1'
#
loop_
_entity.id
_entity.type
_entity.pdbx_description
1 polymer ?
#
loop_
_entity_poly.entity_id
_entity_poly.type
_entity_poly.pdbx_seq_one_letter_code
_entity_poly.pdbx_strand_id
1 'polypeptide(L)'
;MIRLTSSRTSASVLLFVLLVKQGACVQPECDPLEFYRIYSPVIFSLKFMVTGELNTPHILQQDCDDLKYVTQRVETLLQGCTADKDEDLKKHIRGLQLTRDSLCGGELVVDLILWKYCFDATVFAVCKKNVDERLNKLKQDGALDATGDLTCRNWSLSLQCALQAGAGCPKNAERARKAVENYINLLMDVKMCRRPTEYACEGDLFDHCYWTVMSGPAGRLPLLPSGADTLSKYCKAAKSVPTCTRNLQIEQCPEEKKEILGTIKDGFRSIPDSICNEELPASVEEWNKCLNQEALKKCESEIPRPDQNFDSEADRHVHFCRDREETLKCELAAGSNCPASASPAKKTLYELRAIELDLHECPRPKTDGYGGSGFSTTPAILVTLSALCVALLPTRQTPLLDFI
;
A
#
# COMPACT_ATOMS: atom_id res chain seq x y z
N MET A 1 41.76 -10.21 -63.81
CA MET A 1 42.80 -9.93 -62.79
C MET A 1 42.41 -8.59 -62.17
N ILE A 2 41.93 -8.48 -60.95
CA ILE A 2 42.59 -8.81 -59.67
C ILE A 2 41.59 -9.55 -58.76
N ARG A 3 42.04 -10.65 -58.16
CA ARG A 3 41.31 -11.43 -57.15
C ARG A 3 41.20 -10.59 -55.88
N LEU A 4 39.99 -10.18 -55.50
CA LEU A 4 39.67 -9.79 -54.13
C LEU A 4 39.27 -11.06 -53.37
N THR A 5 40.23 -11.66 -52.69
CA THR A 5 40.01 -12.75 -51.75
C THR A 5 39.32 -12.20 -50.49
N SER A 6 38.07 -12.62 -50.33
CA SER A 6 37.43 -13.03 -49.08
C SER A 6 38.08 -12.53 -47.77
N SER A 7 37.40 -11.63 -47.08
CA SER A 7 37.42 -11.56 -45.61
C SER A 7 36.01 -11.85 -45.09
N ARG A 8 35.59 -13.12 -45.15
CA ARG A 8 34.45 -13.65 -44.37
C ARG A 8 34.64 -13.46 -42.85
N THR A 9 35.84 -13.13 -42.41
CA THR A 9 36.20 -12.81 -41.02
C THR A 9 35.69 -11.44 -40.57
N SER A 10 35.64 -10.43 -41.45
CA SER A 10 35.19 -9.07 -41.05
C SER A 10 33.68 -8.98 -40.80
N ALA A 11 32.87 -9.70 -41.58
CA ALA A 11 31.41 -9.72 -41.41
C ALA A 11 30.98 -10.52 -40.17
N SER A 12 31.72 -11.59 -39.83
CA SER A 12 31.47 -12.40 -38.64
C SER A 12 31.80 -11.63 -37.36
N VAL A 13 32.89 -10.85 -37.35
CA VAL A 13 33.26 -10.01 -36.20
C VAL A 13 32.27 -8.85 -36.01
N LEU A 14 31.77 -8.23 -37.08
CA LEU A 14 30.74 -7.18 -36.98
C LEU A 14 29.38 -7.73 -36.52
N LEU A 15 28.98 -8.94 -36.94
CA LEU A 15 27.79 -9.61 -36.40
C LEU A 15 27.96 -9.99 -34.93
N PHE A 16 29.14 -10.46 -34.51
CA PHE A 16 29.45 -10.71 -33.10
C PHE A 16 29.45 -9.41 -32.28
N VAL A 17 29.99 -8.30 -32.80
CA VAL A 17 29.97 -7.00 -32.10
C VAL A 17 28.57 -6.40 -32.02
N LEU A 18 27.71 -6.62 -33.02
CA LEU A 18 26.31 -6.18 -33.01
C LEU A 18 25.41 -7.08 -32.14
N LEU A 19 25.63 -8.41 -32.13
CA LEU A 19 24.95 -9.35 -31.23
C LEU A 19 25.39 -9.18 -29.77
N VAL A 20 26.66 -8.85 -29.53
CA VAL A 20 27.15 -8.48 -28.18
C VAL A 20 26.60 -7.11 -27.77
N LYS A 21 26.42 -6.14 -28.69
CA LYS A 21 25.79 -4.85 -28.34
C LYS A 21 24.30 -4.92 -28.03
N GLN A 22 23.58 -5.92 -28.52
CA GLN A 22 22.13 -6.10 -28.26
C GLN A 22 21.82 -7.20 -27.24
N GLY A 23 22.83 -7.90 -26.70
CA GLY A 23 22.67 -8.96 -25.70
C GLY A 23 23.73 -8.98 -24.58
N ALA A 24 24.57 -7.96 -24.45
CA ALA A 24 25.56 -7.87 -23.37
C ALA A 24 24.87 -7.67 -22.00
N CYS A 25 24.78 -8.77 -21.27
CA CYS A 25 24.81 -8.84 -19.82
C CYS A 25 23.76 -8.00 -19.09
N VAL A 26 22.47 -8.24 -19.37
CA VAL A 26 21.49 -8.04 -18.31
C VAL A 26 21.73 -9.17 -17.31
N GLN A 27 22.41 -8.87 -16.21
CA GLN A 27 22.54 -9.81 -15.10
C GLN A 27 21.13 -10.32 -14.73
N PRO A 28 20.97 -11.62 -14.42
CA PRO A 28 19.69 -12.12 -13.96
C PRO A 28 19.29 -11.39 -12.67
N GLU A 29 17.98 -11.25 -12.45
CA GLU A 29 17.49 -10.71 -11.17
C GLU A 29 17.85 -11.66 -10.03
N CYS A 30 18.25 -11.11 -8.90
CA CYS A 30 18.58 -11.91 -7.72
C CYS A 30 17.33 -12.60 -7.16
N ASP A 31 17.45 -13.84 -6.72
CA ASP A 31 16.41 -14.53 -5.96
C ASP A 31 16.37 -13.97 -4.52
N PRO A 32 15.28 -13.29 -4.09
CA PRO A 32 15.16 -12.80 -2.73
C PRO A 32 15.30 -13.92 -1.70
N LEU A 33 14.81 -15.12 -1.99
CA LEU A 33 14.88 -16.26 -1.07
C LEU A 33 16.34 -16.72 -0.85
N GLU A 34 17.15 -16.70 -1.90
CA GLU A 34 18.58 -17.01 -1.81
C GLU A 34 19.31 -15.98 -0.96
N PHE A 35 19.00 -14.68 -1.16
CA PHE A 35 19.50 -13.61 -0.31
C PHE A 35 19.14 -13.87 1.17
N TYR A 36 17.85 -14.07 1.49
CA TYR A 36 17.40 -14.33 2.87
C TYR A 36 18.09 -15.54 3.52
N ARG A 37 18.27 -16.63 2.78
CA ARG A 37 18.97 -17.83 3.28
C ARG A 37 20.42 -17.55 3.66
N ILE A 38 21.09 -16.64 2.97
CA ILE A 38 22.48 -16.29 3.25
C ILE A 38 22.60 -15.49 4.53
N TYR A 39 21.78 -14.44 4.70
CA TYR A 39 22.01 -13.49 5.79
C TYR A 39 21.18 -13.72 7.05
N SER A 40 19.95 -14.21 6.94
CA SER A 40 19.04 -14.41 8.07
C SER A 40 19.64 -15.22 9.24
N PRO A 41 20.33 -16.37 9.01
CA PRO A 41 20.91 -17.15 10.12
C PRO A 41 21.94 -16.37 10.94
N VAL A 42 22.73 -15.52 10.27
CA VAL A 42 23.78 -14.71 10.91
C VAL A 42 23.15 -13.59 11.73
N ILE A 43 22.11 -12.94 11.21
CA ILE A 43 21.43 -11.87 11.94
C ILE A 43 20.74 -12.40 13.20
N PHE A 44 20.13 -13.59 13.14
CA PHE A 44 19.54 -14.23 14.32
C PHE A 44 20.57 -14.66 15.37
N SER A 45 21.85 -14.81 15.00
CA SER A 45 22.92 -15.17 15.95
C SER A 45 23.64 -13.97 16.57
N LEU A 46 23.36 -12.74 16.12
CA LEU A 46 23.95 -11.54 16.71
C LEU A 46 23.57 -11.42 18.18
N LYS A 47 24.52 -10.95 18.99
CA LYS A 47 24.39 -10.83 20.45
C LYS A 47 24.15 -9.40 20.91
N PHE A 48 24.07 -8.46 19.99
CA PHE A 48 23.86 -7.05 20.27
C PHE A 48 22.57 -6.80 21.08
N MET A 49 22.72 -6.06 22.17
CA MET A 49 21.64 -5.73 23.09
C MET A 49 21.24 -4.26 22.93
N VAL A 50 19.96 -4.01 22.63
CA VAL A 50 19.42 -2.65 22.41
C VAL A 50 19.45 -1.76 23.66
N THR A 51 19.52 -2.36 24.86
CA THR A 51 19.65 -1.64 26.14
C THR A 51 21.09 -1.21 26.43
N GLY A 52 22.08 -1.71 25.68
CA GLY A 52 23.51 -1.54 26.00
C GLY A 52 24.01 -2.44 27.14
N GLU A 53 23.12 -3.10 27.86
CA GLU A 53 23.46 -4.04 28.93
C GLU A 53 24.03 -5.30 28.28
N LEU A 54 25.36 -5.46 28.30
CA LEU A 54 26.18 -6.57 27.75
C LEU A 54 26.86 -6.35 26.40
N ASN A 55 26.83 -5.14 25.81
CA ASN A 55 27.62 -4.84 24.61
C ASN A 55 29.12 -4.65 24.92
N THR A 56 29.79 -5.73 25.34
CA THR A 56 31.23 -5.73 25.62
C THR A 56 32.04 -5.63 24.32
N PRO A 57 33.30 -5.14 24.37
CA PRO A 57 34.16 -5.09 23.18
C PRO A 57 34.29 -6.44 22.47
N HIS A 58 34.37 -7.55 23.22
CA HIS A 58 34.42 -8.89 22.65
C HIS A 58 33.14 -9.27 21.90
N ILE A 59 31.97 -8.97 22.46
CA ILE A 59 30.67 -9.25 21.80
C ILE A 59 30.54 -8.41 20.53
N LEU A 60 30.86 -7.13 20.59
CA LEU A 60 30.79 -6.24 19.42
C LEU A 60 31.76 -6.65 18.32
N GLN A 61 32.96 -7.12 18.69
CA GLN A 61 33.91 -7.67 17.73
C GLN A 61 33.35 -8.93 17.05
N GLN A 62 32.79 -9.86 17.82
CA GLN A 62 32.17 -11.07 17.28
C GLN A 62 31.03 -10.74 16.31
N ASP A 63 30.09 -9.88 16.72
CA ASP A 63 28.97 -9.46 15.88
C ASP A 63 29.44 -8.72 14.62
N CYS A 64 30.50 -7.90 14.73
CA CYS A 64 31.10 -7.23 13.59
C CYS A 64 31.75 -8.22 12.59
N ASP A 65 32.45 -9.23 13.08
CA ASP A 65 33.08 -10.25 12.23
C ASP A 65 32.01 -11.08 11.50
N ASP A 66 30.93 -11.44 12.20
CA ASP A 66 29.76 -12.10 11.61
C ASP A 66 29.09 -11.23 10.53
N LEU A 67 28.90 -9.93 10.80
CA LEU A 67 28.35 -8.97 9.84
C LEU A 67 29.25 -8.77 8.61
N LYS A 68 30.58 -8.73 8.78
CA LYS A 68 31.53 -8.67 7.67
C LYS A 68 31.46 -9.92 6.80
N TYR A 69 31.48 -11.09 7.44
CA TYR A 69 31.40 -12.37 6.76
C TYR A 69 30.14 -12.47 5.89
N VAL A 70 28.99 -12.16 6.47
CA VAL A 70 27.72 -12.26 5.74
C VAL A 70 27.58 -11.21 4.63
N THR A 71 28.10 -10.01 4.86
CA THR A 71 28.10 -8.95 3.84
C THR A 71 28.95 -9.37 2.64
N GLN A 72 30.12 -9.97 2.86
CA GLN A 72 30.96 -10.48 1.78
C GLN A 72 30.24 -11.57 0.95
N ARG A 73 29.46 -12.43 1.59
CA ARG A 73 28.66 -13.45 0.89
C ARG A 73 27.55 -12.83 0.05
N VAL A 74 26.87 -11.81 0.58
CA VAL A 74 25.87 -11.04 -0.17
C VAL A 74 26.52 -10.33 -1.37
N GLU A 75 27.67 -9.68 -1.18
CA GLU A 75 28.42 -9.04 -2.27
C GLU A 75 28.83 -10.05 -3.35
N THR A 76 29.17 -11.28 -2.97
CA THR A 76 29.47 -12.37 -3.91
C THR A 76 28.22 -12.79 -4.70
N LEU A 77 27.05 -12.87 -4.04
CA LEU A 77 25.77 -13.12 -4.73
C LEU A 77 25.49 -12.03 -5.78
N LEU A 78 25.66 -10.76 -5.40
CA LEU A 78 25.42 -9.59 -6.27
C LEU A 78 26.42 -9.47 -7.43
N GLN A 79 27.50 -10.26 -7.47
CA GLN A 79 28.33 -10.38 -8.68
C GLN A 79 27.65 -11.24 -9.76
N GLY A 80 26.76 -12.15 -9.36
CA GLY A 80 26.04 -13.07 -10.25
C GLY A 80 24.66 -12.59 -10.68
N CYS A 81 24.07 -11.62 -10.00
CA CYS A 81 22.71 -11.14 -10.23
C CYS A 81 22.57 -9.63 -9.91
N THR A 82 21.48 -9.00 -10.35
CA THR A 82 21.14 -7.61 -10.02
C THR A 82 19.91 -7.51 -9.12
N ALA A 83 19.95 -6.60 -8.16
CA ALA A 83 18.81 -6.19 -7.34
C ALA A 83 18.14 -4.90 -7.88
N ASP A 84 18.58 -4.38 -9.05
CA ASP A 84 18.20 -3.03 -9.52
C ASP A 84 16.70 -2.84 -9.77
N LYS A 85 15.96 -3.93 -9.95
CA LYS A 85 14.52 -3.91 -10.18
C LYS A 85 13.70 -4.33 -8.96
N ASP A 86 14.36 -4.75 -7.88
CA ASP A 86 13.71 -5.20 -6.65
C ASP A 86 14.02 -4.20 -5.52
N GLU A 87 13.10 -3.26 -5.32
CA GLU A 87 13.23 -2.22 -4.28
C GLU A 87 13.24 -2.81 -2.86
N ASP A 88 12.56 -3.93 -2.64
CA ASP A 88 12.54 -4.59 -1.34
C ASP A 88 13.91 -5.24 -1.06
N LEU A 89 14.47 -5.96 -2.04
CA LEU A 89 15.81 -6.51 -1.92
C LEU A 89 16.88 -5.43 -1.71
N LYS A 90 16.78 -4.29 -2.42
CA LYS A 90 17.66 -3.12 -2.19
C LYS A 90 17.55 -2.60 -0.77
N LYS A 91 16.32 -2.47 -0.25
CA LYS A 91 16.04 -2.03 1.12
C LYS A 91 16.73 -2.94 2.15
N HIS A 92 16.69 -4.25 1.93
CA HIS A 92 17.32 -5.24 2.79
C HIS A 92 18.86 -5.21 2.72
N ILE A 93 19.44 -5.16 1.52
CA ILE A 93 20.90 -5.03 1.32
C ILE A 93 21.42 -3.78 2.01
N ARG A 94 20.74 -2.64 1.84
CA ARG A 94 21.10 -1.38 2.49
C ARG A 94 21.00 -1.48 4.01
N GLY A 95 19.97 -2.14 4.53
CA GLY A 95 19.81 -2.40 5.97
C GLY A 95 20.98 -3.17 6.56
N LEU A 96 21.44 -4.21 5.87
CA LEU A 96 22.62 -5.00 6.26
C LEU A 96 23.88 -4.13 6.30
N GLN A 97 24.14 -3.37 5.23
CA GLN A 97 25.31 -2.49 5.13
C GLN A 97 25.34 -1.44 6.23
N LEU A 98 24.22 -0.74 6.47
CA LEU A 98 24.12 0.28 7.52
C LEU A 98 24.37 -0.31 8.91
N THR A 99 23.89 -1.52 9.16
CA THR A 99 24.08 -2.22 10.44
C THR A 99 25.54 -2.62 10.62
N ARG A 100 26.16 -3.23 9.60
CA ARG A 100 27.61 -3.51 9.59
C ARG A 100 28.42 -2.26 9.91
N ASP A 101 28.18 -1.18 9.19
CA ASP A 101 28.95 0.06 9.33
C ASP A 101 28.77 0.68 10.72
N SER A 102 27.59 0.53 11.31
CA SER A 102 27.30 1.04 12.65
C SER A 102 27.93 0.20 13.76
N LEU A 103 27.81 -1.13 13.68
CA LEU A 103 28.29 -2.05 14.74
C LEU A 103 29.81 -2.26 14.69
N CYS A 104 30.43 -2.11 13.52
CA CYS A 104 31.88 -2.25 13.34
C CYS A 104 32.68 -0.97 13.64
N GLY A 105 32.02 0.13 14.04
CA GLY A 105 32.69 1.41 14.30
C GLY A 105 33.55 1.38 15.57
N GLY A 106 34.83 1.75 15.48
CA GLY A 106 35.79 1.63 16.59
C GLY A 106 35.43 2.42 17.86
N GLU A 107 34.79 3.59 17.74
CA GLU A 107 34.37 4.40 18.90
C GLU A 107 32.95 4.09 19.40
N LEU A 108 32.24 3.13 18.77
CA LEU A 108 30.91 2.70 19.21
C LEU A 108 30.91 2.18 20.66
N VAL A 109 32.00 1.52 21.08
CA VAL A 109 32.12 0.96 22.44
C VAL A 109 31.92 2.05 23.49
N VAL A 110 32.55 3.21 23.32
CA VAL A 110 32.45 4.33 24.26
C VAL A 110 31.03 4.88 24.27
N ASP A 111 30.44 5.03 23.09
CA ASP A 111 29.08 5.57 22.93
C ASP A 111 28.02 4.61 23.50
N LEU A 112 28.25 3.30 23.42
CA LEU A 112 27.37 2.27 24.00
C LEU A 112 27.48 2.20 25.53
N ILE A 113 28.67 2.49 26.09
CA ILE A 113 28.82 2.68 27.54
C ILE A 113 27.97 3.86 27.99
N LEU A 114 28.06 4.99 27.29
CA LEU A 114 27.23 6.16 27.58
C LEU A 114 25.75 5.82 27.44
N TRP A 115 25.34 5.21 26.33
CA TRP A 115 23.98 4.73 26.09
C TRP A 115 23.46 3.91 27.27
N LYS A 116 24.20 2.87 27.69
CA LYS A 116 23.82 2.03 28.83
C LYS A 116 23.57 2.84 30.10
N TYR A 117 24.42 3.82 30.41
CA TYR A 117 24.28 4.61 31.65
C TYR A 117 23.13 5.62 31.60
N CYS A 118 22.81 6.18 30.43
CA CYS A 118 21.69 7.11 30.28
C CYS A 118 20.36 6.44 29.91
N PHE A 119 20.38 5.15 29.53
CA PHE A 119 19.19 4.39 29.18
C PHE A 119 18.24 4.28 30.37
N ASP A 120 17.03 4.81 30.22
CA ASP A 120 16.02 4.73 31.26
C ASP A 120 15.25 3.40 31.18
N ALA A 121 15.68 2.43 32.01
CA ALA A 121 15.03 1.12 32.11
C ALA A 121 13.56 1.20 32.54
N THR A 122 13.18 2.23 33.30
CA THR A 122 11.78 2.44 33.72
C THR A 122 10.94 2.86 32.51
N VAL A 123 11.43 3.82 31.71
CA VAL A 123 10.78 4.24 30.46
C VAL A 123 10.65 3.06 29.51
N PHE A 124 11.69 2.23 29.37
CA PHE A 124 11.64 1.04 28.52
C PHE A 124 10.56 0.05 28.96
N ALA A 125 10.52 -0.30 30.25
CA ALA A 125 9.56 -1.25 30.80
C ALA A 125 8.10 -0.73 30.68
N VAL A 126 7.87 0.54 31.02
CA VAL A 126 6.56 1.18 30.90
C VAL A 126 6.12 1.24 29.44
N CYS A 127 7.01 1.62 28.52
CA CYS A 127 6.70 1.68 27.09
C CYS A 127 6.28 0.30 26.56
N LYS A 128 7.05 -0.76 26.85
CA LYS A 128 6.70 -2.13 26.41
C LYS A 128 5.35 -2.59 26.95
N LYS A 129 5.10 -2.34 28.24
CA LYS A 129 3.80 -2.64 28.85
C LYS A 129 2.66 -1.90 28.14
N ASN A 130 2.85 -0.62 27.83
CA ASN A 130 1.85 0.17 27.11
C ASN A 130 1.62 -0.35 25.67
N VAL A 131 2.67 -0.79 24.98
CA VAL A 131 2.56 -1.46 23.66
C VAL A 131 1.71 -2.71 23.78
N ASP A 132 2.02 -3.59 24.74
CA ASP A 132 1.28 -4.84 24.97
C ASP A 132 -0.20 -4.58 25.29
N GLU A 133 -0.48 -3.66 26.22
CA GLU A 133 -1.85 -3.28 26.61
C GLU A 133 -2.62 -2.68 25.44
N ARG A 134 -1.98 -1.82 24.64
CA ARG A 134 -2.60 -1.18 23.46
C ARG A 134 -2.91 -2.21 22.38
N LEU A 135 -1.97 -3.09 22.03
CA LEU A 135 -2.21 -4.12 21.02
C LEU A 135 -3.29 -5.11 21.44
N ASN A 136 -3.33 -5.49 22.73
CA ASN A 136 -4.43 -6.27 23.28
C ASN A 136 -5.77 -5.54 23.19
N LYS A 137 -5.77 -4.22 23.39
CA LYS A 137 -6.98 -3.41 23.24
C LYS A 137 -7.45 -3.35 21.78
N LEU A 138 -6.54 -3.15 20.82
CA LEU A 138 -6.86 -3.20 19.39
C LEU A 138 -7.45 -4.55 18.97
N LYS A 139 -6.93 -5.64 19.53
CA LYS A 139 -7.47 -6.98 19.33
C LYS A 139 -8.88 -7.13 19.91
N GLN A 140 -9.12 -6.64 21.11
CA GLN A 140 -10.45 -6.64 21.73
C GLN A 140 -11.46 -5.80 20.95
N ASP A 141 -11.02 -4.67 20.40
CA ASP A 141 -11.85 -3.74 19.64
C ASP A 141 -12.09 -4.23 18.19
N GLY A 142 -11.45 -5.33 17.77
CA GLY A 142 -11.63 -5.96 16.46
C GLY A 142 -10.78 -5.39 15.34
N ALA A 143 -9.86 -4.46 15.64
CA ALA A 143 -8.97 -3.85 14.65
C ALA A 143 -7.78 -4.74 14.29
N LEU A 144 -7.39 -5.64 15.20
CA LEU A 144 -6.25 -6.51 15.04
C LEU A 144 -6.67 -7.96 15.24
N ASP A 145 -6.51 -8.80 14.21
CA ASP A 145 -6.85 -10.21 14.32
C ASP A 145 -5.87 -10.94 15.27
N ALA A 146 -6.39 -11.94 16.00
CA ALA A 146 -5.64 -12.82 16.88
C ALA A 146 -4.56 -13.63 16.12
N THR A 147 -4.82 -13.93 14.85
CA THR A 147 -3.94 -14.67 13.93
C THR A 147 -3.15 -13.77 12.97
N GLY A 148 -3.31 -12.44 13.07
CA GLY A 148 -2.60 -11.48 12.22
C GLY A 148 -1.22 -11.07 12.72
N ASP A 149 -0.77 -9.91 12.25
CA ASP A 149 0.51 -9.22 12.46
C ASP A 149 0.81 -8.79 13.93
N LEU A 150 0.11 -9.35 14.91
CA LEU A 150 0.22 -8.99 16.34
C LEU A 150 1.64 -9.22 16.86
N THR A 151 2.26 -10.36 16.54
CA THR A 151 3.61 -10.70 17.01
C THR A 151 4.65 -9.73 16.46
N CYS A 152 4.58 -9.44 15.15
CA CYS A 152 5.50 -8.51 14.50
C CYS A 152 5.32 -7.08 15.03
N ARG A 153 4.09 -6.59 15.17
CA ARG A 153 3.81 -5.29 15.80
C ARG A 153 4.34 -5.21 17.22
N ASN A 154 4.09 -6.24 18.03
CA ASN A 154 4.57 -6.31 19.39
C ASN A 154 6.10 -6.21 19.45
N TRP A 155 6.81 -7.04 18.68
CA TRP A 155 8.27 -7.02 18.65
C TRP A 155 8.83 -5.71 18.13
N SER A 156 8.33 -5.22 17.00
CA SER A 156 8.82 -4.01 16.33
C SER A 156 8.64 -2.77 17.23
N LEU A 157 7.42 -2.56 17.75
CA LEU A 157 7.11 -1.43 18.63
C LEU A 157 7.79 -1.56 20.00
N SER A 158 7.91 -2.78 20.55
CA SER A 158 8.66 -3.01 21.80
C SER A 158 10.15 -2.71 21.65
N LEU A 159 10.75 -2.97 20.50
CA LEU A 159 12.13 -2.62 20.24
C LEU A 159 12.31 -1.11 20.07
N GLN A 160 11.34 -0.41 19.47
CA GLN A 160 11.34 1.04 19.39
C GLN A 160 11.33 1.72 20.77
N CYS A 161 10.74 1.08 21.78
CA CYS A 161 10.82 1.55 23.17
C CYS A 161 12.27 1.72 23.65
N ALA A 162 13.24 0.97 23.12
CA ALA A 162 14.64 1.15 23.48
C ALA A 162 15.17 2.51 22.99
N LEU A 163 14.76 2.96 21.81
CA LEU A 163 15.11 4.27 21.29
C LEU A 163 14.47 5.39 22.13
N GLN A 164 13.22 5.18 22.60
CA GLN A 164 12.55 6.13 23.50
C GLN A 164 13.25 6.21 24.87
N ALA A 165 13.66 5.08 25.43
CA ALA A 165 14.39 5.02 26.69
C ALA A 165 15.77 5.67 26.65
N GLY A 166 16.41 5.70 25.47
CA GLY A 166 17.66 6.42 25.25
C GLY A 166 17.51 7.85 24.72
N ALA A 167 16.29 8.39 24.59
CA ALA A 167 16.08 9.73 24.02
C ALA A 167 16.69 10.87 24.85
N GLY A 168 16.86 10.66 26.15
CA GLY A 168 17.51 11.62 27.08
C GLY A 168 19.04 11.56 27.09
N CYS A 169 19.64 10.67 26.31
CA CYS A 169 21.09 10.49 26.26
C CYS A 169 21.82 11.69 25.64
N PRO A 170 23.07 11.97 26.04
CA PRO A 170 23.86 13.08 25.51
C PRO A 170 24.22 12.86 24.02
N LYS A 171 24.55 13.94 23.30
CA LYS A 171 24.85 13.91 21.84
C LYS A 171 25.97 12.94 21.44
N ASN A 172 26.93 12.68 22.32
CA ASN A 172 27.98 11.70 22.08
C ASN A 172 27.47 10.25 22.10
N ALA A 173 26.27 9.97 22.63
CA ALA A 173 25.62 8.66 22.49
C ALA A 173 24.83 8.51 21.18
N GLU A 174 24.81 9.51 20.28
CA GLU A 174 24.01 9.48 19.06
C GLU A 174 24.41 8.35 18.10
N ARG A 175 25.70 8.01 18.04
CA ARG A 175 26.17 6.85 17.26
C ARG A 175 25.62 5.54 17.81
N ALA A 176 25.57 5.38 19.13
CA ALA A 176 24.95 4.23 19.77
C ALA A 176 23.45 4.17 19.47
N ARG A 177 22.74 5.30 19.56
CA ARG A 177 21.32 5.41 19.15
C ARG A 177 21.13 4.93 17.71
N LYS A 178 22.00 5.36 16.80
CA LYS A 178 21.93 4.98 15.39
C LYS A 178 22.25 3.50 15.15
N ALA A 179 23.21 2.93 15.89
CA ALA A 179 23.50 1.50 15.84
C ALA A 179 22.32 0.66 16.35
N VAL A 180 21.67 1.08 17.44
CA VAL A 180 20.44 0.45 17.95
C VAL A 180 19.32 0.52 16.90
N GLU A 181 19.09 1.67 16.28
CA GLU A 181 18.07 1.83 15.23
C GLU A 181 18.33 0.92 14.03
N ASN A 182 19.57 0.90 13.51
CA ASN A 182 19.94 0.07 12.36
C ASN A 182 19.81 -1.42 12.68
N TYR A 183 20.25 -1.85 13.87
CA TYR A 183 20.08 -3.22 14.34
C TYR A 183 18.60 -3.64 14.45
N ILE A 184 17.74 -2.79 15.02
CA ILE A 184 16.29 -3.05 15.11
C ILE A 184 15.69 -3.23 13.72
N ASN A 185 16.01 -2.33 12.79
CA ASN A 185 15.51 -2.41 11.41
C ASN A 185 15.95 -3.69 10.72
N LEU A 186 17.24 -4.06 10.83
CA LEU A 186 17.75 -5.30 10.25
C LEU A 186 17.10 -6.54 10.87
N LEU A 187 16.83 -6.51 12.18
CA LEU A 187 16.14 -7.59 12.87
C LEU A 187 14.69 -7.74 12.40
N MET A 188 13.98 -6.64 12.15
CA MET A 188 12.60 -6.70 11.62
C MET A 188 12.58 -7.22 10.18
N ASP A 189 13.51 -6.76 9.37
CA ASP A 189 13.72 -7.22 8.00
C ASP A 189 13.90 -8.75 7.94
N VAL A 190 14.76 -9.36 8.77
CA VAL A 190 14.94 -10.83 8.79
C VAL A 190 13.77 -11.60 9.40
N LYS A 191 12.98 -10.95 10.25
CA LYS A 191 11.75 -11.52 10.81
C LYS A 191 10.58 -11.43 9.85
N MET A 192 10.76 -10.78 8.68
CA MET A 192 9.67 -10.47 7.74
C MET A 192 8.57 -9.65 8.42
N CYS A 193 8.97 -8.76 9.34
CA CYS A 193 8.08 -7.82 10.02
C CYS A 193 8.32 -6.42 9.47
N ARG A 194 7.30 -5.54 9.55
CA ARG A 194 7.52 -4.13 9.20
C ARG A 194 8.41 -3.45 10.25
N ARG A 195 9.20 -2.49 9.79
CA ARG A 195 10.06 -1.67 10.65
C ARG A 195 9.19 -0.80 11.57
N PRO A 196 9.70 -0.34 12.72
CA PRO A 196 8.88 0.42 13.66
C PRO A 196 8.26 1.69 13.07
N THR A 197 8.99 2.39 12.19
CA THR A 197 8.50 3.58 11.49
C THR A 197 7.33 3.28 10.54
N GLU A 198 7.24 2.06 10.03
CA GLU A 198 6.14 1.64 9.15
C GLU A 198 4.88 1.29 9.97
N TYR A 199 5.03 0.89 11.24
CA TYR A 199 3.89 0.70 12.16
C TYR A 199 3.40 1.97 12.84
N ALA A 200 4.13 3.08 12.73
CA ALA A 200 3.70 4.36 13.28
C ALA A 200 2.38 4.84 12.65
N CYS A 201 2.13 4.49 11.39
CA CYS A 201 0.86 4.68 10.71
C CYS A 201 0.03 3.38 10.72
N GLU A 202 -1.09 3.38 11.44
CA GLU A 202 -2.02 2.23 11.52
C GLU A 202 -3.15 2.32 10.48
N GLY A 203 -2.85 2.89 9.30
CA GLY A 203 -3.80 3.02 8.20
C GLY A 203 -4.32 1.68 7.68
N ASP A 204 -3.50 0.63 7.73
CA ASP A 204 -3.91 -0.72 7.32
C ASP A 204 -4.95 -1.33 8.27
N LEU A 205 -4.79 -1.13 9.58
CA LEU A 205 -5.80 -1.53 10.57
C LEU A 205 -7.06 -0.69 10.45
N PHE A 206 -6.91 0.59 10.08
CA PHE A 206 -8.05 1.47 9.83
C PHE A 206 -8.87 0.94 8.64
N ASP A 207 -8.23 0.68 7.50
CA ASP A 207 -8.87 0.13 6.31
C ASP A 207 -9.54 -1.22 6.63
N HIS A 208 -8.89 -2.09 7.43
CA HIS A 208 -9.46 -3.35 7.89
C HIS A 208 -10.79 -3.20 8.65
N CYS A 209 -10.90 -2.19 9.54
CA CYS A 209 -12.13 -1.93 10.29
C CYS A 209 -13.32 -1.67 9.36
N TYR A 210 -13.12 -0.91 8.28
CA TYR A 210 -14.18 -0.63 7.30
C TYR A 210 -14.42 -1.80 6.34
N TRP A 211 -13.36 -2.50 5.92
CA TRP A 211 -13.46 -3.72 5.10
C TRP A 211 -14.31 -4.80 5.74
N THR A 212 -14.38 -4.87 7.07
CA THR A 212 -15.25 -5.83 7.77
C THR A 212 -16.74 -5.64 7.44
N VAL A 213 -17.16 -4.42 7.08
CA VAL A 213 -18.55 -4.14 6.65
C VAL A 213 -18.78 -4.59 5.20
N MET A 214 -17.75 -4.46 4.36
CA MET A 214 -17.75 -4.90 2.95
C MET A 214 -17.54 -6.40 2.79
N SER A 215 -16.94 -7.06 3.78
CA SER A 215 -16.71 -8.50 3.84
C SER A 215 -18.04 -9.24 3.97
N GLY A 216 -18.58 -9.65 2.83
CA GLY A 216 -19.87 -10.32 2.72
C GLY A 216 -20.76 -9.72 1.63
N PRO A 217 -21.19 -8.45 1.73
CA PRO A 217 -22.06 -7.82 0.74
C PRO A 217 -21.37 -7.60 -0.61
N ALA A 218 -20.07 -7.22 -0.61
CA ALA A 218 -19.36 -6.79 -1.82
C ALA A 218 -19.40 -7.83 -2.97
N GLY A 219 -19.31 -9.11 -2.64
CA GLY A 219 -19.36 -10.20 -3.63
C GLY A 219 -20.77 -10.56 -4.12
N ARG A 220 -21.82 -9.96 -3.55
CA ARG A 220 -23.22 -10.21 -3.91
C ARG A 220 -23.89 -9.00 -4.56
N LEU A 221 -23.31 -7.81 -4.42
CA LEU A 221 -23.79 -6.61 -5.09
C LEU A 221 -23.85 -6.83 -6.62
N PRO A 222 -24.89 -6.30 -7.30
CA PRO A 222 -25.93 -5.40 -6.78
C PRO A 222 -27.11 -6.08 -6.07
N LEU A 223 -27.11 -7.41 -5.97
CA LEU A 223 -28.12 -8.12 -5.19
C LEU A 223 -27.78 -8.01 -3.71
N LEU A 224 -28.58 -7.23 -3.00
CA LEU A 224 -28.40 -7.08 -1.57
C LEU A 224 -28.84 -8.38 -0.86
N PRO A 225 -28.10 -8.84 0.15
CA PRO A 225 -28.45 -10.04 0.87
C PRO A 225 -29.81 -9.89 1.55
N SER A 226 -30.76 -10.76 1.19
CA SER A 226 -32.08 -10.82 1.80
C SER A 226 -32.07 -11.65 3.09
N GLY A 227 -32.98 -11.32 4.01
CA GLY A 227 -33.13 -12.00 5.30
C GLY A 227 -32.67 -11.17 6.49
N ALA A 228 -33.55 -11.06 7.49
CA ALA A 228 -33.33 -10.24 8.68
C ALA A 228 -32.05 -10.61 9.45
N ASP A 229 -31.74 -11.90 9.58
CA ASP A 229 -30.54 -12.37 10.28
C ASP A 229 -29.25 -11.91 9.60
N THR A 230 -29.23 -11.91 8.26
CA THR A 230 -28.06 -11.50 7.49
C THR A 230 -27.87 -9.99 7.55
N LEU A 231 -28.94 -9.21 7.37
CA LEU A 231 -28.91 -7.75 7.50
C LEU A 231 -28.55 -7.31 8.92
N SER A 232 -29.03 -8.02 9.94
CA SER A 232 -28.68 -7.79 11.35
C SER A 232 -27.17 -7.96 11.59
N LYS A 233 -26.54 -8.98 10.99
CA LYS A 233 -25.07 -9.16 11.06
C LYS A 233 -24.32 -7.98 10.45
N TYR A 234 -24.75 -7.48 9.29
CA TYR A 234 -24.12 -6.30 8.67
C TYR A 234 -24.35 -5.02 9.46
N CYS A 235 -25.55 -4.82 9.99
CA CYS A 235 -25.83 -3.70 10.89
C CYS A 235 -24.92 -3.75 12.13
N LYS A 236 -24.73 -4.93 12.72
CA LYS A 236 -23.81 -5.12 13.85
C LYS A 236 -22.36 -4.81 13.46
N ALA A 237 -21.91 -5.26 12.28
CA ALA A 237 -20.57 -4.95 11.77
C ALA A 237 -20.39 -3.44 11.58
N ALA A 238 -21.35 -2.77 10.93
CA ALA A 238 -21.31 -1.32 10.71
C ALA A 238 -21.26 -0.52 12.03
N LYS A 239 -22.04 -0.94 13.02
CA LYS A 239 -22.04 -0.33 14.37
C LYS A 239 -20.74 -0.59 15.16
N SER A 240 -19.94 -1.60 14.77
CA SER A 240 -18.69 -1.92 15.45
C SER A 240 -17.50 -1.07 14.99
N VAL A 241 -17.56 -0.48 13.79
CA VAL A 241 -16.47 0.31 13.18
C VAL A 241 -15.98 1.46 14.07
N PRO A 242 -16.85 2.27 14.73
CA PRO A 242 -16.38 3.31 15.64
C PRO A 242 -15.58 2.76 16.83
N THR A 243 -15.92 1.56 17.31
CA THR A 243 -15.15 0.90 18.39
C THR A 243 -13.81 0.42 17.86
N CYS A 244 -13.81 -0.23 16.69
CA CYS A 244 -12.62 -0.75 16.01
C CYS A 244 -11.57 0.35 15.75
N THR A 245 -12.01 1.51 15.27
CA THR A 245 -11.11 2.60 14.85
C THR A 245 -10.66 3.53 15.99
N ARG A 246 -11.32 3.50 17.16
CA ARG A 246 -11.15 4.51 18.22
C ARG A 246 -9.71 4.68 18.73
N ASN A 247 -8.95 3.58 18.77
CA ASN A 247 -7.63 3.53 19.40
C ASN A 247 -6.48 3.47 18.37
N LEU A 248 -6.79 3.62 17.08
CA LEU A 248 -5.81 3.57 16.01
C LEU A 248 -5.01 4.87 15.91
N GLN A 249 -3.71 4.73 15.66
CA GLN A 249 -2.77 5.82 15.45
C GLN A 249 -2.66 6.13 13.96
N ILE A 250 -3.45 7.11 13.50
CA ILE A 250 -3.41 7.62 12.12
C ILE A 250 -2.71 8.98 11.99
N GLU A 251 -2.40 9.64 13.12
CA GLU A 251 -1.79 10.97 13.14
C GLU A 251 -0.35 11.00 12.62
N GLN A 252 0.34 9.86 12.63
CA GLN A 252 1.70 9.71 12.10
C GLN A 252 1.71 9.21 10.65
N CYS A 253 0.55 9.04 10.03
CA CYS A 253 0.47 8.74 8.60
C CYS A 253 0.92 9.95 7.76
N PRO A 254 1.43 9.73 6.54
CA PRO A 254 1.63 10.80 5.57
C PRO A 254 0.33 11.59 5.32
N GLU A 255 0.43 12.89 5.04
CA GLU A 255 -0.76 13.75 4.86
C GLU A 255 -1.70 13.25 3.75
N GLU A 256 -1.14 12.77 2.63
CA GLU A 256 -1.92 12.14 1.56
C GLU A 256 -2.74 10.94 2.07
N LYS A 257 -2.13 10.07 2.89
CA LYS A 257 -2.86 8.95 3.49
C LYS A 257 -3.90 9.42 4.49
N LYS A 258 -3.64 10.47 5.28
CA LYS A 258 -4.64 11.05 6.20
C LYS A 258 -5.86 11.56 5.45
N GLU A 259 -5.67 12.23 4.31
CA GLU A 259 -6.77 12.70 3.46
C GLU A 259 -7.66 11.55 2.97
N ILE A 260 -7.04 10.46 2.53
CA ILE A 260 -7.74 9.22 2.11
C ILE A 260 -8.53 8.61 3.28
N LEU A 261 -7.89 8.43 4.44
CA LEU A 261 -8.54 7.89 5.64
C LEU A 261 -9.69 8.80 6.12
N GLY A 262 -9.55 10.12 5.96
CA GLY A 262 -10.60 11.10 6.20
C GLY A 262 -11.80 10.90 5.28
N THR A 263 -11.55 10.73 3.98
CA THR A 263 -12.58 10.43 2.97
C THR A 263 -13.36 9.17 3.31
N ILE A 264 -12.67 8.08 3.66
CA ILE A 264 -13.27 6.81 4.08
C ILE A 264 -14.18 7.02 5.30
N LYS A 265 -13.68 7.70 6.33
CA LYS A 265 -14.44 8.02 7.55
C LYS A 265 -15.71 8.80 7.25
N ASP A 266 -15.62 9.79 6.37
CA ASP A 266 -16.74 10.65 6.02
C ASP A 266 -17.77 9.93 5.13
N GLY A 267 -17.31 9.09 4.20
CA GLY A 267 -18.17 8.23 3.38
C GLY A 267 -18.94 7.21 4.19
N PHE A 268 -18.29 6.67 5.22
CA PHE A 268 -18.91 5.67 6.08
C PHE A 268 -20.00 6.25 7.00
N ARG A 269 -20.04 7.57 7.22
CA ARG A 269 -20.86 8.18 8.26
C ARG A 269 -22.35 7.83 8.16
N SER A 270 -22.89 7.68 6.95
CA SER A 270 -24.31 7.34 6.73
C SER A 270 -24.60 5.84 6.64
N ILE A 271 -23.57 5.01 6.51
CA ILE A 271 -23.71 3.56 6.29
C ILE A 271 -24.41 2.84 7.46
N PRO A 272 -24.09 3.11 8.74
CA PRO A 272 -24.82 2.52 9.85
C PRO A 272 -26.32 2.80 9.79
N ASP A 273 -26.72 4.03 9.43
CA ASP A 273 -28.14 4.41 9.37
C ASP A 273 -28.86 3.72 8.21
N SER A 274 -28.21 3.57 7.06
CA SER A 274 -28.80 2.89 5.91
C SER A 274 -28.90 1.38 6.10
N ILE A 275 -27.82 0.71 6.55
CA ILE A 275 -27.80 -0.75 6.75
C ILE A 275 -28.71 -1.18 7.91
N CYS A 276 -28.81 -0.36 8.96
CA CYS A 276 -29.64 -0.65 10.12
C CYS A 276 -31.09 -0.14 10.00
N ASN A 277 -31.48 0.38 8.83
CA ASN A 277 -32.83 0.88 8.61
C ASN A 277 -33.86 -0.26 8.72
N GLU A 278 -34.92 -0.05 9.49
CA GLU A 278 -35.99 -1.03 9.72
C GLU A 278 -36.78 -1.37 8.44
N GLU A 279 -36.83 -0.46 7.46
CA GLU A 279 -37.45 -0.67 6.16
C GLU A 279 -36.56 -1.43 5.17
N LEU A 280 -35.25 -1.53 5.46
CA LEU A 280 -34.27 -2.14 4.56
C LEU A 280 -34.63 -3.57 4.17
N PRO A 281 -35.06 -4.48 5.07
CA PRO A 281 -35.38 -5.85 4.69
C PRO A 281 -36.44 -5.94 3.59
N ALA A 282 -37.57 -5.23 3.75
CA ALA A 282 -38.62 -5.18 2.74
C ALA A 282 -38.15 -4.49 1.45
N SER A 283 -37.37 -3.42 1.59
CA SER A 283 -36.80 -2.69 0.46
C SER A 283 -35.84 -3.55 -0.37
N VAL A 284 -35.01 -4.38 0.28
CA VAL A 284 -34.07 -5.30 -0.37
C VAL A 284 -34.81 -6.39 -1.14
N GLU A 285 -35.89 -6.93 -0.59
CA GLU A 285 -36.73 -7.89 -1.31
C GLU A 285 -37.32 -7.29 -2.58
N GLU A 286 -37.82 -6.05 -2.50
CA GLU A 286 -38.40 -5.35 -3.64
C GLU A 286 -37.33 -5.00 -4.69
N TRP A 287 -36.19 -4.47 -4.25
CA TRP A 287 -35.04 -4.18 -5.12
C TRP A 287 -34.59 -5.42 -5.88
N ASN A 288 -34.34 -6.53 -5.17
CA ASN A 288 -33.85 -7.76 -5.79
C ASN A 288 -34.85 -8.37 -6.78
N LYS A 289 -36.16 -8.21 -6.55
CA LYS A 289 -37.22 -8.67 -7.48
C LYS A 289 -37.33 -7.76 -8.71
N CYS A 290 -37.18 -6.46 -8.52
CA CYS A 290 -37.36 -5.48 -9.58
C CYS A 290 -36.12 -5.32 -10.47
N LEU A 291 -34.91 -5.52 -9.93
CA LEU A 291 -33.65 -5.29 -10.62
C LEU A 291 -33.61 -5.99 -11.98
N ASN A 292 -33.47 -5.22 -13.06
CA ASN A 292 -33.42 -5.77 -14.41
C ASN A 292 -32.04 -6.38 -14.70
N GLN A 293 -31.90 -7.68 -14.45
CA GLN A 293 -30.63 -8.40 -14.64
C GLN A 293 -30.17 -8.47 -16.10
N GLU A 294 -31.09 -8.48 -17.06
CA GLU A 294 -30.72 -8.49 -18.49
C GLU A 294 -30.12 -7.15 -18.90
N ALA A 295 -30.74 -6.05 -18.48
CA ALA A 295 -30.23 -4.70 -18.70
C ALA A 295 -28.88 -4.49 -18.00
N LEU A 296 -28.73 -5.01 -16.77
CA LEU A 296 -27.46 -4.98 -16.04
C LEU A 296 -26.34 -5.69 -16.82
N LYS A 297 -26.56 -6.96 -17.20
CA LYS A 297 -25.56 -7.75 -17.95
C LYS A 297 -25.19 -7.09 -19.27
N LYS A 298 -26.17 -6.51 -19.96
CA LYS A 298 -25.93 -5.78 -21.20
C LYS A 298 -25.05 -4.56 -20.95
N CYS A 299 -25.39 -3.73 -19.96
CA CYS A 299 -24.60 -2.55 -19.60
C CYS A 299 -23.17 -2.91 -19.21
N GLU A 300 -22.98 -3.92 -18.34
CA GLU A 300 -21.65 -4.40 -17.93
C GLU A 300 -20.83 -4.94 -19.10
N SER A 301 -21.47 -5.58 -20.08
CA SER A 301 -20.78 -6.06 -21.28
C SER A 301 -20.28 -4.96 -22.21
N GLU A 302 -20.85 -3.75 -22.09
CA GLU A 302 -20.45 -2.55 -22.84
C GLU A 302 -19.34 -1.77 -22.14
N ILE A 303 -19.01 -2.10 -20.88
CA ILE A 303 -17.89 -1.49 -20.16
C ILE A 303 -16.59 -1.85 -20.89
N PRO A 304 -15.79 -0.86 -21.34
CA PRO A 304 -14.56 -1.14 -22.07
C PRO A 304 -13.60 -1.94 -21.21
N ARG A 305 -13.34 -3.19 -21.61
CA ARG A 305 -12.31 -4.02 -20.99
C ARG A 305 -10.96 -3.33 -21.16
N PRO A 306 -10.15 -3.25 -20.10
CA PRO A 306 -8.83 -2.66 -20.24
C PRO A 306 -7.96 -3.48 -21.19
N ASP A 307 -7.06 -2.79 -21.89
CA ASP A 307 -5.99 -3.46 -22.61
C ASP A 307 -5.12 -4.21 -21.58
N GLN A 308 -4.77 -5.47 -21.86
CA GLN A 308 -4.04 -6.32 -20.89
C GLN A 308 -2.58 -5.88 -20.73
N ASN A 309 -2.11 -4.99 -21.61
CA ASN A 309 -0.79 -4.40 -21.57
C ASN A 309 -0.84 -3.08 -20.79
N PHE A 310 -0.78 -3.16 -19.46
CA PHE A 310 -0.57 -1.97 -18.63
C PHE A 310 0.92 -1.67 -18.52
N ASP A 311 1.29 -0.43 -18.79
CA ASP A 311 2.68 0.04 -18.68
C ASP A 311 3.10 0.25 -17.21
N SER A 312 2.14 0.42 -16.29
CA SER A 312 2.41 0.61 -14.87
C SER A 312 1.30 0.12 -13.93
N GLU A 313 1.61 0.03 -12.64
CA GLU A 313 0.62 -0.23 -11.57
C GLU A 313 -0.40 0.90 -11.44
N ALA A 314 0.02 2.15 -11.65
CA ALA A 314 -0.88 3.32 -11.64
C ALA A 314 -1.93 3.22 -12.76
N ASP A 315 -1.53 2.81 -13.97
CA ASP A 315 -2.47 2.60 -15.07
C ASP A 315 -3.48 1.51 -14.75
N ARG A 316 -3.00 0.39 -14.17
CA ARG A 316 -3.87 -0.68 -13.69
C ARG A 316 -4.89 -0.17 -12.66
N HIS A 317 -4.45 0.66 -11.71
CA HIS A 317 -5.30 1.25 -10.68
C HIS A 317 -6.39 2.15 -11.27
N VAL A 318 -6.02 3.05 -12.17
CA VAL A 318 -6.97 3.94 -12.85
C VAL A 318 -8.02 3.14 -13.61
N HIS A 319 -7.61 2.08 -14.30
CA HIS A 319 -8.54 1.20 -15.00
C HIS A 319 -9.46 0.43 -14.05
N PHE A 320 -8.93 -0.08 -12.93
CA PHE A 320 -9.71 -0.72 -11.88
C PHE A 320 -10.78 0.22 -11.33
N CYS A 321 -10.41 1.46 -10.99
CA CYS A 321 -11.35 2.45 -10.47
C CYS A 321 -12.45 2.79 -11.49
N ARG A 322 -12.09 2.97 -12.76
CA ARG A 322 -13.05 3.25 -13.83
C ARG A 322 -14.05 2.10 -14.01
N ASP A 323 -13.57 0.86 -14.03
CA ASP A 323 -14.42 -0.33 -14.16
C ASP A 323 -15.46 -0.40 -13.02
N ARG A 324 -15.03 -0.16 -11.79
CA ARG A 324 -15.92 -0.11 -10.62
C ARG A 324 -16.92 1.05 -10.68
N GLU A 325 -16.49 2.23 -11.11
CA GLU A 325 -17.36 3.39 -11.28
C GLU A 325 -18.47 3.13 -12.32
N GLU A 326 -18.10 2.59 -13.49
CA GLU A 326 -19.06 2.24 -14.55
C GLU A 326 -19.98 1.09 -14.14
N THR A 327 -19.46 0.11 -13.41
CA THR A 327 -20.28 -0.98 -12.84
C THR A 327 -21.38 -0.40 -11.96
N LEU A 328 -21.06 0.50 -11.02
CA LEU A 328 -22.07 1.14 -10.16
C LEU A 328 -23.13 1.91 -10.98
N LYS A 329 -22.74 2.59 -12.06
CA LYS A 329 -23.70 3.26 -12.96
C LYS A 329 -24.66 2.25 -13.59
N CYS A 330 -24.15 1.11 -14.07
CA CYS A 330 -24.97 0.02 -14.59
C CYS A 330 -25.92 -0.56 -13.54
N GLU A 331 -25.44 -0.82 -12.33
CA GLU A 331 -26.24 -1.33 -11.20
C GLU A 331 -27.42 -0.40 -10.88
N LEU A 332 -27.16 0.91 -10.79
CA LEU A 332 -28.20 1.90 -10.48
C LEU A 332 -29.16 2.13 -11.65
N ALA A 333 -28.67 2.05 -12.88
CA ALA A 333 -29.51 2.13 -14.09
C ALA A 333 -30.45 0.92 -14.21
N ALA A 334 -29.96 -0.28 -13.92
CA ALA A 334 -30.75 -1.51 -13.95
C ALA A 334 -31.91 -1.51 -12.94
N GLY A 335 -31.76 -0.81 -11.81
CA GLY A 335 -32.81 -0.63 -10.81
C GLY A 335 -33.56 0.71 -10.89
N SER A 336 -33.36 1.49 -11.97
CA SER A 336 -33.95 2.83 -12.10
C SER A 336 -35.47 2.86 -12.15
N ASN A 337 -36.10 1.80 -12.65
CA ASN A 337 -37.55 1.64 -12.76
C ASN A 337 -38.19 0.99 -11.52
N CYS A 338 -37.43 0.77 -10.45
CA CYS A 338 -37.96 0.16 -9.24
C CYS A 338 -38.88 1.08 -8.45
N PRO A 339 -39.90 0.53 -7.77
CA PRO A 339 -40.85 1.33 -7.00
C PRO A 339 -40.16 2.06 -5.84
N ALA A 340 -40.81 3.11 -5.33
CA ALA A 340 -40.27 3.92 -4.24
C ALA A 340 -39.94 3.10 -2.97
N SER A 341 -40.64 1.98 -2.74
CA SER A 341 -40.34 1.04 -1.66
C SER A 341 -38.94 0.40 -1.76
N ALA A 342 -38.32 0.36 -2.93
CA ALA A 342 -36.94 -0.09 -3.14
C ALA A 342 -35.87 1.00 -2.87
N SER A 343 -36.28 2.23 -2.56
CA SER A 343 -35.38 3.37 -2.37
C SER A 343 -34.35 3.18 -1.24
N PRO A 344 -34.72 2.69 -0.03
CA PRO A 344 -33.74 2.36 1.02
C PRO A 344 -32.65 1.38 0.56
N ALA A 345 -33.00 0.35 -0.21
CA ALA A 345 -32.04 -0.60 -0.78
C ALA A 345 -31.14 0.05 -1.83
N LYS A 346 -31.68 0.85 -2.75
CA LYS A 346 -30.90 1.61 -3.74
C LYS A 346 -29.88 2.54 -3.08
N LYS A 347 -30.30 3.27 -2.04
CA LYS A 347 -29.41 4.13 -1.25
C LYS A 347 -28.30 3.31 -0.58
N THR A 348 -28.64 2.20 0.05
CA THR A 348 -27.68 1.31 0.71
C THR A 348 -26.66 0.74 -0.27
N LEU A 349 -27.09 0.33 -1.47
CA LEU A 349 -26.20 -0.11 -2.55
C LEU A 349 -25.19 0.99 -2.93
N TYR A 350 -25.68 2.20 -3.17
CA TYR A 350 -24.81 3.34 -3.51
C TYR A 350 -23.77 3.61 -2.42
N GLU A 351 -24.19 3.64 -1.15
CA GLU A 351 -23.26 3.92 -0.04
C GLU A 351 -22.23 2.80 0.15
N LEU A 352 -22.63 1.52 -0.01
CA LEU A 352 -21.71 0.38 0.02
C LEU A 352 -20.69 0.43 -1.13
N ARG A 353 -21.11 0.80 -2.34
CA ARG A 353 -20.19 0.95 -3.49
C ARG A 353 -19.31 2.18 -3.35
N ALA A 354 -19.81 3.27 -2.76
CA ALA A 354 -19.02 4.46 -2.49
C ALA A 354 -17.88 4.17 -1.50
N ILE A 355 -18.17 3.47 -0.39
CA ILE A 355 -17.09 3.09 0.55
C ILE A 355 -16.13 2.06 -0.04
N GLU A 356 -16.60 1.15 -0.91
CA GLU A 356 -15.71 0.24 -1.65
C GLU A 356 -14.71 1.00 -2.50
N LEU A 357 -15.19 2.01 -3.23
CA LEU A 357 -14.34 2.89 -4.04
C LEU A 357 -13.37 3.67 -3.16
N ASP A 358 -13.82 4.23 -2.03
CA ASP A 358 -12.95 4.96 -1.10
C ASP A 358 -11.85 4.06 -0.52
N LEU A 359 -12.18 2.81 -0.15
CA LEU A 359 -11.24 1.82 0.37
C LEU A 359 -10.22 1.36 -0.67
N HIS A 360 -10.57 1.46 -1.94
CA HIS A 360 -9.67 1.27 -3.07
C HIS A 360 -9.05 2.58 -3.56
N GLU A 361 -9.17 3.70 -2.81
CA GLU A 361 -8.57 4.98 -3.19
C GLU A 361 -9.00 5.44 -4.59
N CYS A 362 -10.24 5.13 -4.97
CA CYS A 362 -10.85 5.50 -6.24
C CYS A 362 -11.67 6.79 -6.10
N PRO A 363 -11.77 7.61 -7.17
CA PRO A 363 -12.66 8.75 -7.17
C PRO A 363 -14.11 8.33 -6.93
N ARG A 364 -14.85 9.10 -6.12
CA ARG A 364 -16.29 8.89 -5.97
C ARG A 364 -17.02 9.27 -7.26
N PRO A 365 -18.04 8.50 -7.67
CA PRO A 365 -18.90 8.89 -8.77
C PRO A 365 -19.70 10.12 -8.37
N LYS A 366 -19.75 11.12 -9.26
CA LYS A 366 -20.60 12.31 -9.05
C LYS A 366 -22.07 11.90 -9.09
N THR A 367 -22.84 12.31 -8.09
CA THR A 367 -24.27 11.98 -7.93
C THR A 367 -25.21 12.71 -8.90
N ASP A 368 -24.67 13.63 -9.69
CA ASP A 368 -25.39 14.71 -10.38
C ASP A 368 -26.31 14.22 -11.52
N GLY A 369 -26.33 12.91 -11.81
CA GLY A 369 -27.11 12.30 -12.90
C GLY A 369 -28.20 11.31 -12.47
N TYR A 370 -28.41 11.04 -11.19
CA TYR A 370 -29.32 9.96 -10.75
C TYR A 370 -30.83 10.31 -10.76
N GLY A 371 -31.19 11.47 -11.31
CA GLY A 371 -32.55 11.96 -11.46
C GLY A 371 -32.80 12.54 -12.86
N GLY A 372 -32.65 11.74 -13.91
CA GLY A 372 -32.96 12.17 -15.26
C GLY A 372 -32.73 11.08 -16.29
N SER A 373 -33.79 10.71 -17.00
CA SER A 373 -33.75 9.87 -18.19
C SER A 373 -32.67 10.32 -19.18
N GLY A 374 -31.75 9.41 -19.54
CA GLY A 374 -30.88 9.58 -20.70
C GLY A 374 -29.43 9.21 -20.41
N PHE A 375 -28.93 8.21 -21.13
CA PHE A 375 -27.51 8.10 -21.43
C PHE A 375 -27.00 9.50 -21.83
N SER A 376 -26.21 10.13 -20.96
CA SER A 376 -25.53 11.39 -21.30
C SER A 376 -24.35 11.06 -22.20
N THR A 377 -24.61 10.98 -23.50
CA THR A 377 -23.58 11.14 -24.52
C THR A 377 -23.12 12.59 -24.52
N THR A 378 -22.30 12.99 -23.57
CA THR A 378 -21.57 14.26 -23.67
C THR A 378 -20.20 14.13 -23.02
N PRO A 379 -19.14 13.81 -23.79
CA PRO A 379 -17.80 13.96 -23.29
C PRO A 379 -17.49 15.46 -23.22
N ALA A 380 -17.05 15.92 -22.05
CA ALA A 380 -16.52 17.27 -21.82
C ALA A 380 -15.32 17.64 -22.72
N ILE A 381 -14.88 16.72 -23.57
CA ILE A 381 -13.85 16.85 -24.61
C ILE A 381 -14.34 17.72 -25.80
N LEU A 382 -15.66 17.85 -26.05
CA LEU A 382 -16.19 18.66 -27.15
C LEU A 382 -16.09 20.17 -26.92
N VAL A 383 -16.12 20.64 -25.66
CA VAL A 383 -16.04 22.08 -25.34
C VAL A 383 -14.58 22.58 -25.41
N THR A 384 -13.61 21.74 -25.09
CA THR A 384 -12.18 22.07 -25.25
C THR A 384 -11.71 21.97 -26.70
N LEU A 385 -12.22 21.00 -27.48
CA LEU A 385 -11.91 20.89 -28.92
C LEU A 385 -12.53 22.01 -29.77
N SER A 386 -13.74 22.48 -29.44
CA SER A 386 -14.36 23.61 -30.15
C SER A 386 -13.62 24.93 -29.89
N ALA A 387 -13.03 25.13 -28.71
CA ALA A 387 -12.16 26.27 -28.43
C ALA A 387 -10.81 26.20 -29.17
N LEU A 388 -10.22 25.01 -29.32
CA LEU A 388 -8.99 24.80 -30.08
C LEU A 388 -9.18 24.93 -31.61
N CYS A 389 -10.34 24.55 -32.15
CA CYS A 389 -10.64 24.71 -33.57
C CYS A 389 -10.87 26.18 -33.99
N VAL A 390 -11.33 27.05 -33.09
CA VAL A 390 -11.46 28.50 -33.36
C VAL A 390 -10.09 29.20 -33.31
N ALA A 391 -9.16 28.71 -32.49
CA ALA A 391 -7.80 29.25 -32.38
C ALA A 391 -6.87 28.81 -33.54
N LEU A 392 -7.22 27.77 -34.29
CA LEU A 392 -6.42 27.21 -35.39
C LEU A 392 -6.95 27.52 -36.80
N LEU A 393 -7.98 28.36 -36.92
CA LEU A 393 -8.39 28.90 -38.21
C LEU A 393 -7.34 29.90 -38.72
N PRO A 394 -6.71 29.67 -39.88
CA PRO A 394 -5.81 30.65 -40.46
C PRO A 394 -6.61 31.89 -40.83
N THR A 395 -6.23 33.03 -40.27
CA THR A 395 -6.64 34.34 -40.76
C THR A 395 -6.25 34.43 -42.23
N ARG A 396 -7.25 34.31 -43.12
CA ARG A 396 -7.12 34.73 -44.52
C ARG A 396 -6.83 36.22 -44.52
N GLN A 397 -5.55 36.57 -44.59
CA GLN A 397 -5.11 37.88 -45.04
C GLN A 397 -5.41 37.97 -46.53
N THR A 398 -6.53 38.62 -46.88
CA THR A 398 -6.67 39.26 -48.19
C THR A 398 -5.86 40.56 -48.17
N PRO A 399 -4.89 40.75 -49.08
CA PRO A 399 -4.20 42.03 -49.22
C PRO A 399 -5.15 43.02 -49.89
N LEU A 400 -5.40 44.16 -49.22
CA LEU A 400 -5.97 45.34 -49.84
C LEU A 400 -4.89 45.99 -50.72
N LEU A 401 -5.01 45.78 -52.03
CA LEU A 401 -4.44 46.62 -53.07
C LEU A 401 -5.50 47.67 -53.43
N ASP A 402 -5.09 48.94 -53.48
CA ASP A 402 -5.60 50.07 -54.31
C ASP A 402 -5.02 51.36 -53.66
N PHE A 403 -3.99 52.05 -54.17
CA PHE A 403 -3.95 52.92 -55.35
C PHE A 403 -5.17 53.85 -55.50
N ILE A 404 -5.17 54.98 -54.78
CA ILE A 404 -4.94 56.37 -55.24
C ILE A 404 -4.91 57.29 -54.01
#